data_AF-A0AAV0LKN5-F1
#
_entry.id   AF-A0AAV0LKN5-F1
#
_cell.length_a   1.000
_cell.length_b   1.000
_cell.length_c   1.000
_cell.angle_alpha   90.00
_cell.angle_beta   90.00
_cell.angle_gamma   90.00
#
_symmetry.space_group_name_H-M   'P 1'
#
loop_
_entity.id
_entity.type
_entity.pdbx_description
1 polymer ?
#
loop_
_entity_poly.entity_id
_entity_poly.type
_entity_poly.pdbx_seq_one_letter_code
_entity_poly.pdbx_strand_id
1 'polypeptide(L)'
;MDCLVAGANFLLKAVRQEAFTYIDGVKEFVQIDHNDLYPYLLVNIGSGVSMIKVDGDGLFERVSGTSIGGGTFWGLGNLLTKCKSFDELLELSHRGNHRVIDMLVGDIYGGMDYSKVGLPSRAIASSFGKAISEDKELDDYKPEDIARSLLRMISNNIGQISYLNALRFGLKRIFFGGFFIRGQSYTMDTISVAVNFWSKGEAKAMFLRHEGFLGAMGAFVSYDKQRLDDLLAKESLQLQVSTSPPVDTDYQSPLNGESIENETINCIIHTA
;
A
#
# COMPACT_ATOMS: atom_id res chain seq x y z
N MET A 1 7.07 -7.29 -5.83
CA MET A 1 6.96 -6.80 -4.44
C MET A 1 8.30 -6.32 -3.93
N ASP A 2 9.37 -7.03 -4.34
CA ASP A 2 10.78 -6.72 -4.11
C ASP A 2 11.11 -5.27 -4.41
N CYS A 3 10.77 -4.75 -5.59
CA CYS A 3 11.03 -3.35 -5.93
C CYS A 3 10.33 -2.37 -4.94
N LEU A 4 9.10 -2.67 -4.53
CA LEU A 4 8.40 -1.79 -3.60
C LEU A 4 9.13 -1.69 -2.25
N VAL A 5 9.55 -2.83 -1.69
CA VAL A 5 10.29 -2.88 -0.42
C VAL A 5 11.69 -2.29 -0.58
N ALA A 6 12.40 -2.63 -1.66
CA ALA A 6 13.73 -2.10 -1.97
C ALA A 6 13.71 -0.57 -2.09
N GLY A 7 12.72 0.00 -2.78
CA GLY A 7 12.57 1.45 -2.90
C GLY A 7 12.22 2.11 -1.58
N ALA A 8 11.33 1.51 -0.77
CA ALA A 8 11.03 2.00 0.57
C ALA A 8 12.28 2.02 1.47
N ASN A 9 13.02 0.90 1.55
CA ASN A 9 14.26 0.79 2.31
C ASN A 9 15.29 1.81 1.83
N PHE A 10 15.46 1.95 0.51
CA PHE A 10 16.39 2.92 -0.07
C PHE A 10 16.04 4.34 0.35
N LEU A 11 14.79 4.76 0.18
CA LEU A 11 14.36 6.12 0.52
C LEU A 11 14.50 6.40 2.01
N LEU A 12 14.08 5.46 2.87
CA LEU A 12 14.17 5.58 4.33
C LEU A 12 15.62 5.66 4.83
N LYS A 13 16.60 5.11 4.10
CA LYS A 13 18.02 5.13 4.46
C LYS A 13 18.80 6.27 3.81
N ALA A 14 18.50 6.59 2.55
CA ALA A 14 19.30 7.51 1.74
C ALA A 14 18.78 8.95 1.76
N VAL A 15 17.48 9.14 1.99
CA VAL A 15 16.85 10.47 1.90
C VAL A 15 16.57 11.01 3.29
N ARG A 16 17.20 12.15 3.62
CA ARG A 16 16.92 12.87 4.86
C ARG A 16 15.46 13.34 4.88
N GLN A 17 14.83 13.23 6.05
CA GLN A 17 13.44 13.65 6.24
C GLN A 17 12.48 13.00 5.23
N GLU A 18 12.68 11.72 4.91
CA GLU A 18 11.77 10.99 4.03
C GLU A 18 10.43 10.68 4.68
N ALA A 19 10.48 10.20 5.92
CA ALA A 19 9.29 9.80 6.68
C ALA A 19 8.77 10.93 7.56
N PHE A 20 7.45 11.05 7.65
CA PHE A 20 6.78 12.01 8.52
C PHE A 20 5.45 11.48 9.06
N THR A 21 5.01 11.97 10.22
CA THR A 21 3.64 11.81 10.70
C THR A 21 2.79 13.00 10.26
N TYR A 22 1.49 12.78 10.11
CA TYR A 22 0.51 13.85 9.84
C TYR A 22 -0.76 13.59 10.64
N ILE A 23 -1.04 14.39 11.66
CA ILE A 23 -2.25 14.26 12.50
C ILE A 23 -2.68 15.62 13.02
N ASP A 24 -3.99 15.86 13.06
CA ASP A 24 -4.62 17.11 13.47
C ASP A 24 -4.03 18.35 12.74
N GLY A 25 -3.70 18.18 11.45
CA GLY A 25 -3.11 19.22 10.62
C GLY A 25 -1.61 19.47 10.84
N VAL A 26 -0.96 18.72 11.74
CA VAL A 26 0.46 18.88 12.07
C VAL A 26 1.28 17.84 11.35
N LYS A 27 2.27 18.31 10.56
CA LYS A 27 3.28 17.48 9.90
C LYS A 27 4.59 17.49 10.71
N GLU A 28 5.08 16.32 11.09
CA GLU A 28 6.36 16.18 11.80
C GLU A 28 7.24 15.13 11.13
N PHE A 29 8.46 15.51 10.78
CA PHE A 29 9.43 14.56 10.22
C PHE A 29 9.93 13.61 11.30
N VAL A 30 9.94 12.32 10.98
CA VAL A 30 10.43 11.28 11.88
C VAL A 30 11.92 11.09 11.63
N GLN A 31 12.71 11.18 12.70
CA GLN A 31 14.10 10.75 12.67
C GLN A 31 14.14 9.23 12.80
N ILE A 32 14.66 8.57 11.78
CA ILE A 32 14.78 7.10 11.74
C ILE A 32 16.25 6.77 11.96
N ASP A 33 16.54 6.04 13.02
CA ASP A 33 17.85 5.41 13.18
C ASP A 33 17.97 4.26 12.18
N HIS A 34 18.95 4.35 11.27
CA HIS A 34 19.17 3.33 10.26
C HIS A 34 19.59 1.98 10.85
N ASN A 35 20.13 1.96 12.07
CA ASN A 35 20.49 0.72 12.78
C ASN A 35 19.26 0.04 13.42
N ASP A 36 18.15 0.77 13.58
CA ASP A 36 16.88 0.28 14.10
C ASP A 36 15.75 0.73 13.16
N LEU A 37 15.82 0.37 11.87
CA LEU A 37 14.71 0.60 10.94
C LEU A 37 13.65 -0.52 11.03
N TYR A 38 14.10 -1.76 11.23
CA TYR A 38 13.28 -2.96 11.15
C TYR A 38 12.85 -3.46 12.54
N PRO A 39 11.74 -4.21 12.66
CA PRO A 39 10.76 -4.46 11.62
C PRO A 39 9.77 -3.28 11.47
N TYR A 40 9.08 -3.23 10.32
CA TYR A 40 7.98 -2.30 10.09
C TYR A 40 6.90 -2.91 9.18
N LEU A 41 5.70 -2.32 9.19
CA LEU A 41 4.64 -2.64 8.26
C LEU A 41 4.62 -1.62 7.12
N LEU A 42 4.78 -2.07 5.88
CA LEU A 42 4.55 -1.28 4.68
C LEU A 42 3.13 -1.49 4.17
N VAL A 43 2.34 -0.43 4.13
CA VAL A 43 0.96 -0.43 3.62
C VAL A 43 0.95 0.34 2.31
N ASN A 44 0.92 -0.38 1.20
CA ASN A 44 0.94 0.22 -0.13
C ASN A 44 -0.48 0.30 -0.70
N ILE A 45 -0.97 1.53 -0.88
CA ILE A 45 -2.33 1.85 -1.31
C ILE A 45 -2.31 2.25 -2.79
N GLY A 46 -2.70 1.32 -3.66
CA GLY A 46 -2.93 1.53 -5.08
C GLY A 46 -4.40 1.31 -5.43
N SER A 47 -4.68 0.57 -6.50
CA SER A 47 -6.05 0.14 -6.84
C SER A 47 -6.68 -0.66 -5.70
N GLY A 48 -5.94 -1.62 -5.16
CA GLY A 48 -6.20 -2.26 -3.86
C GLY A 48 -5.12 -1.90 -2.84
N VAL A 49 -5.04 -2.66 -1.75
CA VAL A 49 -4.05 -2.42 -0.68
C VAL A 49 -3.27 -3.70 -0.41
N SER A 50 -1.94 -3.58 -0.34
CA SER A 50 -1.05 -4.65 0.13
C SER A 50 -0.36 -4.25 1.42
N MET A 51 -0.34 -5.16 2.39
CA MET A 51 0.31 -4.99 3.68
C MET A 51 1.46 -5.98 3.78
N ILE A 52 2.67 -5.44 3.93
CA ILE A 52 3.92 -6.19 3.84
C ILE A 52 4.69 -5.95 5.12
N LYS A 53 4.99 -7.02 5.85
CA LYS A 53 5.91 -6.95 6.99
C LYS A 53 7.32 -7.01 6.45
N VAL A 54 8.15 -6.04 6.83
CA VAL A 54 9.54 -5.94 6.39
C VAL A 54 10.42 -6.11 7.63
N ASP A 55 11.16 -7.22 7.66
CA ASP A 55 12.07 -7.57 8.76
C ASP A 55 13.53 -7.21 8.44
N GLY A 56 13.84 -6.90 7.17
CA GLY A 56 15.17 -6.51 6.74
C GLY A 56 15.25 -6.21 5.24
N ASP A 57 16.46 -5.93 4.75
CA ASP A 57 16.71 -5.88 3.31
C ASP A 57 16.51 -7.27 2.70
N GLY A 58 15.61 -7.37 1.70
CA GLY A 58 15.27 -8.64 1.06
C GLY A 58 14.48 -9.63 1.94
N LEU A 59 14.25 -9.31 3.22
CA LEU A 59 13.49 -10.14 4.15
C LEU A 59 12.14 -9.48 4.44
N PHE A 60 11.11 -9.94 3.74
CA PHE A 60 9.75 -9.42 3.89
C PHE A 60 8.71 -10.46 3.48
N GLU A 61 7.49 -10.27 3.98
CA GLU A 61 6.34 -11.13 3.68
C GLU A 61 5.06 -10.29 3.48
N ARG A 62 4.23 -10.64 2.49
CA ARG A 62 2.89 -10.04 2.37
C ARG A 62 1.95 -10.69 3.36
N VAL A 63 1.73 -10.02 4.47
CA VAL A 63 0.92 -10.54 5.58
C VAL A 63 -0.58 -10.35 5.38
N SER A 64 -1.00 -9.35 4.60
CA SER A 64 -2.41 -9.04 4.39
C SER A 64 -2.65 -8.13 3.19
N GLY A 65 -3.90 -7.76 2.99
CA GLY A 65 -4.35 -6.77 2.04
C GLY A 65 -5.87 -6.61 2.06
N THR A 66 -6.37 -5.62 1.34
CA THR A 66 -7.80 -5.43 1.11
C THR A 66 -8.02 -5.01 -0.35
N SER A 67 -9.13 -5.45 -0.94
CA SER A 67 -9.57 -4.98 -2.25
C SER A 67 -10.15 -3.56 -2.18
N ILE A 68 -10.45 -3.06 -0.97
CA ILE A 68 -11.01 -1.73 -0.72
C ILE A 68 -9.87 -0.70 -0.69
N GLY A 69 -9.47 -0.23 -1.87
CA GLY A 69 -8.37 0.73 -2.05
C GLY A 69 -8.76 1.94 -2.88
N GLY A 70 -7.79 2.56 -3.56
CA GLY A 70 -8.02 3.73 -4.41
C GLY A 70 -8.87 3.42 -5.65
N GLY A 71 -8.83 2.18 -6.14
CA GLY A 71 -9.70 1.73 -7.23
C GLY A 71 -11.16 1.65 -6.79
N THR A 72 -11.42 1.26 -5.55
CA THR A 72 -12.77 1.28 -4.95
C THR A 72 -13.27 2.70 -4.76
N PHE A 73 -12.40 3.61 -4.27
CA PHE A 73 -12.74 5.03 -4.13
C PHE A 73 -13.16 5.62 -5.47
N TRP A 74 -12.34 5.43 -6.51
CA TRP A 74 -12.64 5.93 -7.84
C TRP A 74 -13.87 5.25 -8.44
N GLY A 75 -13.95 3.92 -8.42
CA GLY A 75 -15.05 3.18 -9.03
C GLY A 75 -16.40 3.57 -8.45
N LEU A 76 -16.54 3.54 -7.12
CA LEU A 76 -17.78 3.96 -6.46
C LEU A 76 -18.04 5.45 -6.63
N GLY A 77 -17.01 6.29 -6.52
CA GLY A 77 -17.17 7.72 -6.72
C GLY A 77 -17.66 8.06 -8.12
N ASN A 78 -17.12 7.43 -9.16
CA ASN A 78 -17.59 7.59 -10.53
C ASN A 78 -19.07 7.22 -10.69
N LEU A 79 -19.47 6.06 -10.14
CA LEU A 79 -20.85 5.57 -10.19
C LEU A 79 -21.83 6.49 -9.46
N LEU A 80 -21.44 7.00 -8.28
CA LEU A 80 -22.34 7.73 -7.39
C LEU A 80 -22.35 9.26 -7.61
N THR A 81 -21.28 9.83 -8.14
CA THR A 81 -21.13 11.30 -8.30
C THR A 81 -21.08 11.75 -9.76
N LYS A 82 -20.98 10.81 -10.71
CA LYS A 82 -20.77 11.04 -12.15
C LYS A 82 -19.42 11.69 -12.51
N CYS A 83 -18.53 11.93 -11.54
CA CYS A 83 -17.18 12.45 -11.77
C CYS A 83 -16.37 11.59 -12.73
N LYS A 84 -15.52 12.23 -13.54
CA LYS A 84 -14.81 11.57 -14.63
C LYS A 84 -13.34 11.31 -14.33
N SER A 85 -12.80 11.90 -13.26
CA SER A 85 -11.42 11.68 -12.84
C SER A 85 -11.27 11.47 -11.34
N PHE A 86 -10.18 10.79 -10.96
CA PHE A 86 -9.79 10.63 -9.57
C PHE A 86 -9.56 11.98 -8.88
N ASP A 87 -8.93 12.93 -9.59
CA ASP A 87 -8.57 14.25 -9.06
C ASP A 87 -9.80 15.11 -8.78
N GLU A 88 -10.79 15.09 -9.68
CA GLU A 88 -12.07 15.77 -9.49
C GLU A 88 -12.83 15.22 -8.26
N LEU A 89 -12.89 13.89 -8.13
CA LEU A 89 -13.55 13.24 -7.00
C LEU A 89 -12.88 13.59 -5.67
N LEU A 90 -11.54 13.61 -5.68
CA LEU A 90 -10.74 14.01 -4.53
C LEU A 90 -10.96 15.49 -4.19
N GLU A 91 -11.00 16.40 -5.16
CA GLU A 91 -11.32 17.81 -4.96
C GLU A 91 -12.73 18.03 -4.38
N LEU A 92 -13.72 17.30 -4.87
CA LEU A 92 -15.07 17.30 -4.28
C LEU A 92 -15.06 16.85 -2.83
N SER A 93 -14.32 15.78 -2.52
CA SER A 93 -14.21 15.28 -1.14
C SER A 93 -13.59 16.29 -0.16
N HIS A 94 -12.95 17.37 -0.61
CA HIS A 94 -12.47 18.43 0.28
C HIS A 94 -13.57 19.40 0.71
N ARG A 95 -14.62 19.52 -0.11
CA ARG A 95 -15.73 20.46 0.09
C ARG A 95 -16.95 19.84 0.77
N GLY A 96 -17.02 18.51 0.77
CA GLY A 96 -18.16 17.78 1.31
C GLY A 96 -18.20 17.66 2.84
N ASN A 97 -19.40 17.36 3.32
CA ASN A 97 -19.74 17.11 4.70
C ASN A 97 -20.31 15.69 4.86
N HIS A 98 -19.46 14.77 5.29
CA HIS A 98 -19.85 13.36 5.46
C HIS A 98 -20.99 13.14 6.45
N ARG A 99 -21.25 14.08 7.38
CA ARG A 99 -22.26 13.92 8.44
C ARG A 99 -23.70 13.86 7.92
N VAL A 100 -23.93 14.27 6.68
CA VAL A 100 -25.27 14.22 6.05
C VAL A 100 -25.61 12.81 5.53
N ILE A 101 -24.62 11.93 5.38
CA ILE A 101 -24.78 10.60 4.78
C ILE A 101 -24.29 9.48 5.71
N ASP A 102 -23.27 9.75 6.53
CA ASP A 102 -22.80 8.81 7.54
C ASP A 102 -23.64 8.88 8.81
N MET A 103 -23.93 7.71 9.38
CA MET A 103 -24.50 7.58 10.71
C MET A 103 -23.36 7.65 11.74
N LEU A 104 -23.42 8.63 12.65
CA LEU A 104 -22.47 8.80 13.74
C LEU A 104 -22.95 8.10 15.01
N VAL A 105 -22.03 7.85 15.95
CA VAL A 105 -22.35 7.33 17.28
C VAL A 105 -23.35 8.26 17.98
N GLY A 106 -23.17 9.58 17.88
CA GLY A 106 -24.09 10.55 18.43
C GLY A 106 -25.50 10.46 17.84
N ASP A 107 -25.65 10.09 16.57
CA ASP A 107 -26.97 9.92 15.95
C ASP A 107 -27.74 8.75 16.58
N ILE A 108 -27.04 7.70 17.04
CA ILE A 108 -27.62 6.52 17.69
C ILE A 108 -27.88 6.76 19.18
N TYR A 109 -26.99 7.49 19.85
CA TYR A 109 -26.99 7.67 21.30
C TYR A 109 -27.42 9.08 21.75
N GLY A 110 -28.23 9.77 20.95
CA GLY A 110 -28.88 11.04 21.34
C GLY A 110 -27.89 12.20 21.55
N GLY A 111 -26.85 12.29 20.73
CA GLY A 111 -25.80 13.31 20.79
C GLY A 111 -24.67 13.01 21.79
N MET A 112 -24.75 11.90 22.52
CA MET A 112 -23.77 11.55 23.56
C MET A 112 -22.67 10.63 23.03
N ASP A 113 -21.53 10.68 23.71
CA ASP A 113 -20.48 9.68 23.56
C ASP A 113 -20.97 8.32 24.07
N TYR A 114 -20.51 7.23 23.47
CA TYR A 114 -20.76 5.89 23.98
C TYR A 114 -19.62 5.47 24.92
N SER A 115 -19.62 6.08 26.11
CA SER A 115 -18.52 6.01 27.08
C SER A 115 -18.19 4.60 27.56
N LYS A 116 -19.16 3.66 27.57
CA LYS A 116 -18.93 2.27 28.01
C LYS A 116 -17.85 1.55 27.19
N VAL A 117 -17.70 1.93 25.93
CA VAL A 117 -16.74 1.31 24.99
C VAL A 117 -15.74 2.33 24.43
N GLY A 118 -15.74 3.57 24.96
CA GLY A 118 -14.79 4.61 24.57
C GLY A 118 -14.99 5.18 23.16
N LEU A 119 -16.21 5.15 22.62
CA LEU A 119 -16.51 5.71 21.30
C LEU A 119 -17.05 7.15 21.41
N PRO A 120 -16.40 8.15 20.80
CA PRO A 120 -16.91 9.51 20.83
C PRO A 120 -18.13 9.67 19.90
N SER A 121 -19.04 10.58 20.24
CA SER A 121 -20.25 10.92 19.49
C SER A 121 -19.99 11.26 18.01
N ARG A 122 -18.83 11.86 17.72
CA ARG A 122 -18.39 12.21 16.36
C ARG A 122 -17.83 11.03 15.54
N ALA A 123 -17.62 9.85 16.15
CA ALA A 123 -17.16 8.68 15.42
C ALA A 123 -18.25 8.19 14.47
N ILE A 124 -17.83 7.72 13.28
CA ILE A 124 -18.75 7.08 12.34
C ILE A 124 -19.10 5.71 12.89
N ALA A 125 -20.39 5.46 13.10
CA ALA A 125 -20.92 4.17 13.48
C ALA A 125 -21.24 3.32 12.25
N SER A 126 -21.81 3.93 11.20
CA SER A 126 -22.09 3.29 9.93
C SER A 126 -21.86 4.26 8.77
N SER A 127 -20.87 3.96 7.92
CA SER A 127 -20.62 4.74 6.69
C SER A 127 -21.82 4.59 5.76
N PHE A 128 -22.30 5.68 5.17
CA PHE A 128 -23.55 5.72 4.39
C PHE A 128 -24.82 5.32 5.15
N GLY A 129 -24.77 5.20 6.48
CA GLY A 129 -25.90 4.70 7.28
C GLY A 129 -27.15 5.59 7.29
N LYS A 130 -27.06 6.87 6.91
CA LYS A 130 -28.23 7.76 6.80
C LYS A 130 -28.98 7.57 5.50
N ALA A 131 -28.30 7.06 4.46
CA ALA A 131 -28.90 6.80 3.16
C ALA A 131 -30.00 5.72 3.19
N ILE A 132 -30.07 4.91 4.26
CA ILE A 132 -31.12 3.91 4.47
C ILE A 132 -32.26 4.39 5.39
N SER A 133 -32.03 5.44 6.17
CA SER A 133 -32.97 5.88 7.22
C SER A 133 -33.76 7.12 6.82
N GLU A 134 -33.34 7.80 5.76
CA GLU A 134 -33.98 8.99 5.22
C GLU A 134 -34.66 8.63 3.91
N ASP A 135 -35.90 9.11 3.69
CA ASP A 135 -36.60 9.05 2.39
C ASP A 135 -35.93 10.04 1.42
N LYS A 136 -34.71 9.71 1.00
CA LYS A 136 -33.89 10.47 0.06
C LYS A 136 -33.36 9.56 -1.02
N GLU A 137 -33.42 10.04 -2.24
CA GLU A 137 -32.82 9.40 -3.40
C GLU A 137 -31.38 9.90 -3.61
N LEU A 138 -30.63 9.25 -4.49
CA LEU A 138 -29.25 9.63 -4.79
C LEU A 138 -29.11 11.11 -5.20
N ASP A 139 -30.07 11.62 -6.00
CA ASP A 139 -30.05 13.00 -6.51
C ASP A 139 -30.32 14.06 -5.41
N ASP A 140 -30.79 13.65 -4.23
CA ASP A 140 -30.95 14.55 -3.07
C ASP A 140 -29.63 14.81 -2.34
N TYR A 141 -28.60 13.99 -2.59
CA TYR A 141 -27.28 14.13 -2.00
C TYR A 141 -26.36 14.93 -2.89
N LYS A 142 -25.58 15.82 -2.27
CA LYS A 142 -24.55 16.54 -3.01
C LYS A 142 -23.40 15.60 -3.35
N PRO A 143 -22.88 15.63 -4.59
CA PRO A 143 -21.72 14.82 -5.00
C PRO A 143 -20.51 14.94 -4.07
N GLU A 144 -20.25 16.14 -3.55
CA GLU A 144 -19.16 16.39 -2.59
C GLU A 144 -19.34 15.64 -1.26
N ASP A 145 -20.57 15.50 -0.77
CA ASP A 145 -20.86 14.82 0.50
C ASP A 145 -20.66 13.31 0.37
N ILE A 146 -21.08 12.74 -0.76
CA ILE A 146 -20.81 11.34 -1.15
C ILE A 146 -19.30 11.11 -1.24
N ALA A 147 -18.59 11.96 -1.99
CA ALA A 147 -17.14 11.85 -2.16
C ALA A 147 -16.40 11.92 -0.80
N ARG A 148 -16.84 12.81 0.10
CA ARG A 148 -16.31 12.95 1.46
C ARG A 148 -16.48 11.68 2.28
N SER A 149 -17.68 11.11 2.27
CA SER A 149 -17.97 9.87 3.01
C SER A 149 -17.20 8.68 2.44
N LEU A 150 -17.15 8.51 1.11
CA LEU A 150 -16.34 7.47 0.47
C LEU A 150 -14.86 7.56 0.89
N LEU A 151 -14.26 8.76 0.82
CA LEU A 151 -12.87 8.95 1.20
C LEU A 151 -12.62 8.59 2.66
N ARG A 152 -13.52 9.00 3.56
CA ARG A 152 -13.44 8.64 4.99
C ARG A 152 -13.59 7.15 5.23
N MET A 153 -14.59 6.51 4.63
CA MET A 153 -14.86 5.08 4.79
C MET A 153 -13.64 4.26 4.41
N ILE A 154 -13.06 4.54 3.25
CA ILE A 154 -11.90 3.81 2.72
C ILE A 154 -10.66 4.09 3.58
N SER A 155 -10.38 5.35 3.90
CA SER A 155 -9.21 5.74 4.72
C SER A 155 -9.27 5.13 6.14
N ASN A 156 -10.44 5.16 6.79
CA ASN A 156 -10.64 4.56 8.10
C ASN A 156 -10.50 3.03 8.05
N ASN A 157 -11.07 2.38 7.03
CA ASN A 157 -10.97 0.93 6.86
C ASN A 157 -9.51 0.49 6.68
N ILE A 158 -8.75 1.21 5.85
CA ILE A 158 -7.31 0.99 5.67
C ILE A 158 -6.58 1.17 6.99
N GLY A 159 -6.76 2.30 7.69
CA GLY A 159 -6.10 2.56 8.96
C GLY A 159 -6.38 1.48 10.03
N GLN A 160 -7.62 1.03 10.14
CA GLN A 160 -8.01 -0.03 11.08
C GLN A 160 -7.35 -1.37 10.74
N ILE A 161 -7.43 -1.82 9.48
CA ILE A 161 -6.84 -3.11 9.07
C ILE A 161 -5.31 -3.06 9.20
N SER A 162 -4.69 -1.93 8.89
CA SER A 162 -3.25 -1.71 9.07
C SER A 162 -2.85 -1.84 10.54
N TYR A 163 -3.59 -1.22 11.45
CA TYR A 163 -3.33 -1.35 12.89
C TYR A 163 -3.53 -2.79 13.37
N LEU A 164 -4.60 -3.48 12.96
CA LEU A 164 -4.83 -4.88 13.36
C LEU A 164 -3.68 -5.81 12.92
N ASN A 165 -3.14 -5.59 11.72
CA ASN A 165 -1.95 -6.31 11.27
C ASN A 165 -0.71 -5.92 12.07
N ALA A 166 -0.48 -4.64 12.31
CA ALA A 166 0.63 -4.19 13.12
C ALA A 166 0.58 -4.79 14.54
N LEU A 167 -0.60 -4.80 15.17
CA LEU A 167 -0.85 -5.43 16.47
C LEU A 167 -0.54 -6.93 16.45
N ARG A 168 -1.02 -7.66 15.43
CA ARG A 168 -0.78 -9.11 15.28
C ARG A 168 0.72 -9.46 15.26
N PHE A 169 1.53 -8.61 14.63
CA PHE A 169 2.97 -8.83 14.48
C PHE A 169 3.83 -8.02 15.45
N GLY A 170 3.23 -7.34 16.43
CA GLY A 170 3.96 -6.52 17.42
C GLY A 170 4.71 -5.32 16.83
N LEU A 171 4.23 -4.78 15.70
CA LEU A 171 4.87 -3.69 14.97
C LEU A 171 4.36 -2.33 15.44
N LYS A 172 5.27 -1.41 15.76
CA LYS A 172 4.94 -0.02 16.15
C LYS A 172 4.99 0.96 14.97
N ARG A 173 5.74 0.59 13.92
CA ARG A 173 6.01 1.41 12.74
C ARG A 173 5.14 0.96 11.57
N ILE A 174 4.25 1.84 11.12
CA ILE A 174 3.42 1.61 9.93
C ILE A 174 3.71 2.71 8.92
N PHE A 175 4.37 2.35 7.83
CA PHE A 175 4.62 3.25 6.70
C PHE A 175 3.54 3.07 5.64
N PHE A 176 2.85 4.15 5.31
CA PHE A 176 1.88 4.19 4.23
C PHE A 176 2.55 4.73 2.97
N GLY A 177 2.38 3.98 1.87
CA GLY A 177 2.87 4.31 0.54
C GLY A 177 1.77 4.17 -0.51
N GLY A 178 2.12 4.43 -1.76
CA GLY A 178 1.23 4.29 -2.90
C GLY A 178 0.56 5.60 -3.33
N PHE A 179 -0.05 5.56 -4.51
CA PHE A 179 -0.53 6.75 -5.21
C PHE A 179 -1.95 7.19 -4.80
N PHE A 180 -2.58 6.53 -3.83
CA PHE A 180 -3.85 7.00 -3.28
C PHE A 180 -3.68 8.23 -2.38
N ILE A 181 -2.56 8.31 -1.65
CA ILE A 181 -2.34 9.35 -0.63
C ILE A 181 -2.00 10.69 -1.30
N ARG A 182 -1.03 10.72 -2.21
CA ARG A 182 -0.59 11.91 -3.00
C ARG A 182 -0.41 13.18 -2.18
N GLY A 183 0.09 13.06 -0.96
CA GLY A 183 0.25 14.19 -0.03
C GLY A 183 -1.07 14.87 0.39
N GLN A 184 -2.22 14.22 0.18
CA GLN A 184 -3.52 14.74 0.58
C GLN A 184 -3.64 14.73 2.10
N SER A 185 -3.57 15.92 2.68
CA SER A 185 -3.62 16.15 4.13
C SER A 185 -4.78 15.42 4.78
N TYR A 186 -5.95 15.48 4.17
CA TYR A 186 -7.16 14.88 4.73
C TYR A 186 -7.12 13.34 4.77
N THR A 187 -6.59 12.71 3.71
CA THR A 187 -6.40 11.26 3.65
C THR A 187 -5.40 10.82 4.71
N MET A 188 -4.25 11.51 4.79
CA MET A 188 -3.21 11.21 5.78
C MET A 188 -3.75 11.38 7.22
N ASP A 189 -4.45 12.48 7.48
CA ASP A 189 -5.06 12.76 8.78
C ASP A 189 -6.06 11.69 9.20
N THR A 190 -6.95 11.29 8.29
CA THR A 190 -7.96 10.26 8.57
C THR A 190 -7.31 8.91 8.90
N ILE A 191 -6.29 8.50 8.14
CA ILE A 191 -5.52 7.27 8.42
C ILE A 191 -4.82 7.38 9.78
N SER A 192 -4.16 8.50 10.07
CA SER A 192 -3.46 8.71 11.35
C SER A 192 -4.40 8.68 12.54
N VAL A 193 -5.55 9.36 12.45
CA VAL A 193 -6.58 9.36 13.50
C VAL A 193 -7.08 7.94 13.73
N ALA A 194 -7.35 7.17 12.67
CA ALA A 194 -7.79 5.78 12.79
C ALA A 194 -6.74 4.91 13.50
N VAL A 195 -5.48 4.97 13.07
CA VAL A 195 -4.38 4.20 13.69
C VAL A 195 -4.18 4.63 15.15
N ASN A 196 -4.13 5.92 15.43
CA ASN A 196 -3.94 6.45 16.78
C ASN A 196 -5.09 6.07 17.71
N PHE A 197 -6.34 6.16 17.23
CA PHE A 197 -7.53 5.82 17.99
C PHE A 197 -7.53 4.34 18.41
N TRP A 198 -7.34 3.42 17.46
CA TRP A 198 -7.38 1.98 17.76
C TRP A 198 -6.16 1.48 18.53
N SER A 199 -5.01 2.13 18.36
CA SER A 199 -3.77 1.80 19.08
C SER A 199 -3.62 2.49 20.43
N LYS A 200 -4.50 3.44 20.77
CA LYS A 200 -4.32 4.33 21.94
C LYS A 200 -2.95 5.02 21.95
N GLY A 201 -2.41 5.32 20.76
CA GLY A 201 -1.10 5.96 20.57
C GLY A 201 0.10 5.01 20.56
N GLU A 202 -0.09 3.69 20.72
CA GLU A 202 1.02 2.72 20.70
C GLU A 202 1.61 2.48 19.31
N ALA A 203 0.84 2.73 18.24
CA ALA A 203 1.28 2.64 16.85
C ALA A 203 1.19 4.00 16.16
N LYS A 204 2.16 4.27 15.27
CA LYS A 204 2.20 5.52 14.51
C LYS A 204 2.06 5.26 13.01
N ALA A 205 1.13 5.98 12.39
CA ALA A 205 1.04 6.10 10.95
C ALA A 205 2.09 7.10 10.46
N MET A 206 2.95 6.66 9.54
CA MET A 206 3.98 7.46 8.91
C MET A 206 3.79 7.43 7.39
N PHE A 207 4.08 8.54 6.74
CA PHE A 207 3.97 8.72 5.30
C PHE A 207 5.34 9.02 4.72
N LEU A 208 5.49 8.80 3.42
CA LEU A 208 6.74 8.98 2.70
C LEU A 208 6.58 10.13 1.72
N ARG A 209 7.58 11.00 1.62
CA ARG A 209 7.56 12.09 0.64
C ARG A 209 7.45 11.57 -0.79
N HIS A 210 8.03 10.41 -1.06
CA HIS A 210 8.03 9.76 -2.37
C HIS A 210 7.15 8.50 -2.41
N GLU A 211 6.06 8.49 -1.62
CA GLU A 211 5.11 7.37 -1.49
C GLU A 211 4.62 6.77 -2.80
N GLY A 212 4.44 7.57 -3.85
CA GLY A 212 3.97 7.11 -5.16
C GLY A 212 5.01 6.41 -6.02
N PHE A 213 6.30 6.48 -5.65
CA PHE A 213 7.42 6.10 -6.52
C PHE A 213 8.23 4.92 -5.99
N LEU A 214 7.83 4.31 -4.88
CA LEU A 214 8.58 3.23 -4.21
C LEU A 214 8.96 2.11 -5.17
N GLY A 215 8.02 1.62 -6.00
CA GLY A 215 8.28 0.56 -6.97
C GLY A 215 9.31 0.95 -8.04
N ALA A 216 9.22 2.18 -8.57
CA ALA A 216 10.15 2.68 -9.59
C ALA A 216 11.56 2.88 -9.00
N MET A 217 11.64 3.45 -7.79
CA MET A 217 12.90 3.61 -7.06
C MET A 217 13.56 2.27 -6.77
N GLY A 218 12.77 1.27 -6.37
CA GLY A 218 13.26 -0.09 -6.18
C GLY A 218 13.81 -0.75 -7.44
N ALA A 219 13.11 -0.60 -8.56
CA ALA A 219 13.59 -1.11 -9.84
C ALA A 219 14.93 -0.46 -10.23
N PHE A 220 15.06 0.85 -10.02
CA PHE A 220 16.29 1.59 -10.26
C PHE A 220 17.46 1.08 -9.40
N VAL A 221 17.28 0.94 -8.08
CA VAL A 221 18.38 0.51 -7.19
C VAL A 221 18.74 -0.96 -7.32
N SER A 222 17.79 -1.81 -7.74
CA SER A 222 18.05 -3.23 -7.98
C SER A 222 18.84 -3.47 -9.26
N TYR A 223 18.78 -2.56 -10.24
CA TYR A 223 19.50 -2.67 -11.51
C TYR A 223 21.03 -2.71 -11.29
N ASP A 224 21.57 -1.84 -10.44
CA ASP A 224 23.01 -1.80 -10.17
C ASP A 224 23.51 -3.03 -9.41
N LYS A 225 22.71 -3.56 -8.48
CA LYS A 225 23.02 -4.80 -7.74
C LYS A 225 23.05 -6.01 -8.67
N GLN A 226 22.01 -6.18 -9.49
CA GLN A 226 21.95 -7.28 -10.46
C GLN A 226 23.10 -7.22 -11.47
N ARG A 227 23.45 -6.03 -11.96
CA ARG A 227 24.60 -5.86 -12.85
C ARG A 227 25.92 -6.25 -12.18
N LEU A 228 26.11 -5.92 -10.91
CA LEU A 228 27.31 -6.31 -10.16
C LEU A 228 27.35 -7.81 -9.89
N ASP A 229 26.23 -8.41 -9.47
CA ASP A 229 26.10 -9.84 -9.23
C ASP A 229 26.33 -10.64 -10.52
N ASP A 230 25.81 -10.17 -11.66
CA ASP A 230 26.03 -10.78 -12.98
C ASP A 230 27.50 -10.71 -13.42
N LEU A 231 28.21 -9.64 -13.09
CA LEU A 231 29.65 -9.50 -13.37
C LEU A 231 30.47 -10.46 -12.50
N LEU A 232 30.16 -10.54 -11.21
CA LEU A 232 30.82 -11.45 -10.27
C LEU A 232 30.55 -12.92 -10.63
N ALA A 233 29.34 -13.27 -11.04
CA ALA A 233 28.98 -14.60 -11.52
C ALA A 233 29.74 -14.98 -12.82
N LYS A 234 29.92 -14.03 -13.74
CA LYS A 234 30.72 -14.23 -14.96
C LYS A 234 32.22 -14.42 -14.66
N GLU A 235 32.79 -13.66 -13.72
CA GLU A 235 34.18 -13.85 -13.29
C GLU A 235 34.39 -15.22 -12.64
N SER A 236 33.46 -15.67 -11.79
CA SER A 236 33.55 -16.98 -11.14
C SER A 236 33.38 -18.15 -12.12
N LEU A 237 32.53 -18.00 -13.15
CA LEU A 237 32.45 -18.94 -14.28
C LEU A 237 33.74 -18.95 -15.13
N GLN A 238 34.36 -17.79 -15.39
CA GLN A 238 35.62 -17.71 -16.14
C GLN A 238 36.78 -18.34 -15.37
N LEU A 239 36.86 -18.16 -14.04
CA LEU A 239 37.86 -18.81 -13.21
C LEU A 239 37.73 -20.34 -13.25
N GLN A 240 36.50 -20.87 -13.19
CA GLN A 240 36.25 -22.32 -13.28
C GLN A 240 36.71 -22.92 -14.61
N VAL A 241 36.47 -22.23 -15.73
CA VAL A 241 36.91 -22.67 -17.07
C VAL A 241 38.43 -22.63 -17.23
N SER A 242 39.13 -21.74 -16.51
CA SER A 242 40.60 -21.68 -16.56
C SER A 242 41.32 -22.75 -15.73
N THR A 243 40.61 -23.40 -14.79
CA THR A 243 41.17 -24.41 -13.87
C THR A 243 40.95 -25.86 -14.29
N SER A 244 40.24 -26.12 -15.40
CA SER A 244 40.12 -27.46 -15.97
C SER A 244 41.38 -27.81 -16.80
N PRO A 245 42.08 -28.92 -16.51
CA PRO A 245 43.22 -29.35 -17.32
C PRO A 245 42.73 -29.78 -18.73
N PRO A 246 43.59 -29.69 -19.76
CA PRO A 246 43.19 -30.10 -21.10
C PRO A 246 42.92 -31.60 -21.10
N VAL A 247 41.70 -31.97 -21.47
CA VAL A 247 41.33 -33.37 -21.74
C VAL A 247 41.89 -33.71 -23.11
N ASP A 248 42.85 -34.64 -23.14
CA ASP A 248 43.36 -35.23 -24.38
C ASP A 248 42.19 -35.86 -25.15
N THR A 249 41.96 -35.35 -26.36
CA THR A 249 41.07 -35.98 -27.34
C THR A 249 41.80 -37.12 -28.00
N ASP A 250 41.37 -38.36 -27.75
CA ASP A 250 41.65 -39.47 -28.65
C ASP A 250 40.36 -40.20 -29.05
N TYR A 251 40.35 -40.60 -30.32
CA TYR A 251 39.24 -41.04 -31.16
C TYR A 251 38.37 -42.18 -30.58
N GLN A 252 37.06 -42.15 -30.88
CA GLN A 252 36.40 -43.07 -31.84
C GLN A 252 34.88 -42.86 -31.94
N SER A 253 34.40 -42.59 -33.16
CA SER A 253 33.00 -42.79 -33.60
C SER A 253 32.70 -44.29 -33.79
N PRO A 254 31.45 -44.75 -33.58
CA PRO A 254 30.58 -44.90 -34.75
C PRO A 254 29.08 -44.61 -34.53
N LEU A 255 28.44 -44.45 -35.69
CA LEU A 255 27.03 -44.23 -36.05
C LEU A 255 25.98 -45.15 -35.40
N ASN A 256 24.83 -44.55 -35.08
CA ASN A 256 23.41 -44.96 -35.28
C ASN A 256 22.60 -44.29 -34.15
N GLY A 257 21.63 -43.39 -34.35
CA GLY A 257 20.54 -43.41 -35.30
C GLY A 257 19.24 -43.57 -34.49
N GLU A 258 18.60 -42.47 -34.11
CA GLU A 258 17.13 -42.30 -34.01
C GLU A 258 16.78 -40.91 -33.43
N SER A 259 15.99 -40.18 -34.21
CA SER A 259 15.46 -38.85 -33.93
C SER A 259 14.19 -38.94 -33.07
N ILE A 260 14.14 -38.22 -31.96
CA ILE A 260 12.88 -37.95 -31.25
C ILE A 260 12.69 -36.43 -31.17
N GLU A 261 11.49 -36.03 -31.55
CA GLU A 261 11.02 -34.71 -31.95
C GLU A 261 10.95 -33.68 -30.81
N ASN A 262 11.18 -32.42 -31.17
CA ASN A 262 10.93 -31.23 -30.37
C ASN A 262 9.42 -30.99 -30.21
N GLU A 263 8.85 -31.23 -29.02
CA GLU A 263 7.54 -30.69 -28.67
C GLU A 263 7.65 -29.20 -28.31
N THR A 264 7.18 -28.36 -29.23
CA THR A 264 6.98 -26.92 -29.04
C THR A 264 5.58 -26.72 -28.44
N ILE A 265 5.49 -26.25 -27.19
CA ILE A 265 4.21 -25.89 -26.57
C ILE A 265 3.75 -24.54 -27.14
N ASN A 266 2.76 -24.59 -28.02
CA ASN A 266 2.03 -23.42 -28.51
C ASN A 266 1.08 -22.89 -27.43
N CYS A 267 1.27 -21.63 -27.02
CA CYS A 267 0.33 -20.91 -26.17
C CYS A 267 -0.71 -20.19 -27.05
N ILE A 268 -1.95 -20.68 -27.08
CA ILE A 268 -3.06 -20.06 -27.80
C ILE A 268 -3.70 -19.00 -26.90
N ILE A 269 -3.66 -17.75 -27.35
CA ILE A 269 -4.44 -16.63 -26.80
C ILE A 269 -5.83 -16.69 -27.43
N HIS A 270 -6.87 -16.91 -26.62
CA HIS A 270 -8.25 -16.64 -27.03
C HIS A 270 -8.72 -15.32 -26.43
N THR A 271 -8.90 -14.33 -27.30
CA THR A 271 -9.76 -13.16 -27.09
C THR A 271 -11.08 -13.39 -27.84
N ALA A 272 -12.18 -13.42 -27.09
CA ALA A 272 -13.51 -12.95 -27.48
C ALA A 272 -14.31 -12.73 -26.19
#